data_AF-A0A4R7K0S1-F1
#
_entry.id   AF-A0A4R7K0S1-F1
#
_cell.length_a   1.000
_cell.length_b   1.000
_cell.length_c   1.000
_cell.angle_alpha   90.00
_cell.angle_beta   90.00
_cell.angle_gamma   90.00
#
_symmetry.space_group_name_H-M   'P 1'
#
loop_
_entity.id
_entity.type
_entity.pdbx_description
1 polymer ?
#
loop_
_entity_poly.entity_id
_entity_poly.type
_entity_poly.pdbx_seq_one_letter_code
_entity_poly.pdbx_strand_id
1 'polypeptide(L)'
;MTTDVRADLKQVEGLIGRLLSIGHEFQNKDRDWSHYRNKEDWERNVYKIEYGRKRATLEQIYSDGRDMALFMSDALLSINYDITTYPTLSSIIERFEGTWIDSDLNHVVDEATQVYDEFGLNCWAFQQMVSTFRDQQKLAKIVKSTLNLLMETDLYKLENGMPVNKEKSSVTINNVSGSNISVGSENVNQNIEGTDAIFADLIAAIDEADIEEKEALKETVVEMQEARGSSGFSDAYKKFVAASANHMAVIGPFIPALSGLL
;
A
#
# COMPACT_ATOMS: atom_id res chain seq x y z
N MET A 1 -7.66 -11.49 5.27
CA MET A 1 -6.96 -12.54 4.51
C MET A 1 -5.76 -11.87 3.87
N THR A 2 -4.55 -12.43 4.02
CA THR A 2 -3.41 -12.04 3.21
C THR A 2 -3.59 -12.69 1.84
N THR A 3 -4.11 -11.93 0.88
CA THR A 3 -4.27 -12.41 -0.49
C THR A 3 -2.89 -12.35 -1.17
N ASP A 4 -2.32 -13.51 -1.47
CA ASP A 4 -1.04 -13.60 -2.17
C ASP A 4 -1.21 -13.04 -3.59
N VAL A 5 -0.58 -11.89 -3.86
CA VAL A 5 -0.69 -11.19 -5.14
C VAL A 5 0.20 -11.88 -6.17
N ARG A 6 -0.31 -12.09 -7.39
CA ARG A 6 0.43 -12.67 -8.52
C ARG A 6 1.80 -12.01 -8.71
N ALA A 7 2.80 -12.82 -9.04
CA ALA A 7 4.22 -12.47 -8.94
C ALA A 7 4.64 -11.28 -9.82
N ASP A 8 4.01 -11.11 -10.98
CA ASP A 8 4.28 -10.01 -11.90
C ASP A 8 3.75 -8.65 -11.40
N LEU A 9 2.78 -8.64 -10.47
CA LEU A 9 2.28 -7.44 -9.82
C LEU A 9 2.96 -7.17 -8.46
N LYS A 10 4.04 -7.90 -8.14
CA LYS A 10 4.68 -7.83 -6.82
C LYS A 10 5.20 -6.43 -6.47
N GLN A 11 5.69 -5.68 -7.46
CA GLN A 11 6.15 -4.30 -7.26
C GLN A 11 5.05 -3.37 -6.72
N VAL A 12 3.78 -3.69 -7.00
CA VAL A 12 2.61 -2.88 -6.65
C VAL A 12 1.65 -3.62 -5.71
N GLU A 13 2.14 -4.65 -5.00
CA GLU A 13 1.32 -5.59 -4.22
C GLU A 13 0.43 -4.90 -3.17
N GLY A 14 0.90 -3.81 -2.55
CA GLY A 14 0.12 -3.09 -1.55
C GLY A 14 -1.13 -2.43 -2.13
N LEU A 15 -1.05 -1.91 -3.36
CA LEU A 15 -2.18 -1.29 -4.05
C LEU A 15 -3.12 -2.36 -4.60
N ILE A 16 -2.60 -3.46 -5.15
CA ILE A 16 -3.41 -4.59 -5.60
C ILE A 16 -4.13 -5.26 -4.42
N GLY A 17 -3.44 -5.50 -3.31
CA GLY A 17 -4.03 -6.06 -2.10
C GLY A 17 -5.19 -5.21 -1.56
N ARG A 18 -5.09 -3.87 -1.68
CA ARG A 18 -6.21 -2.97 -1.37
C ARG A 18 -7.41 -3.18 -2.30
N LEU A 19 -7.19 -3.27 -3.61
CA LEU A 19 -8.25 -3.55 -4.59
C LEU A 19 -8.94 -4.88 -4.30
N LEU A 20 -8.18 -5.94 -4.03
CA LEU A 20 -8.71 -7.27 -3.69
C LEU A 20 -9.53 -7.24 -2.39
N SER A 21 -9.05 -6.53 -1.38
CA SER A 21 -9.78 -6.35 -0.11
C SER A 21 -11.12 -5.65 -0.34
N ILE A 22 -11.15 -4.62 -1.18
CA ILE A 22 -12.40 -3.94 -1.56
C ILE A 22 -13.31 -4.87 -2.36
N GLY A 23 -12.76 -5.72 -3.23
CA GLY A 23 -13.52 -6.75 -3.96
C GLY A 23 -14.29 -7.69 -3.02
N HIS A 24 -13.65 -8.15 -1.94
CA HIS A 24 -14.33 -8.94 -0.91
C HIS A 24 -15.43 -8.16 -0.17
N GLU A 25 -15.24 -6.87 0.07
CA GLU A 25 -16.30 -6.03 0.65
C GLU A 25 -17.50 -5.92 -0.29
N PHE A 26 -17.30 -5.80 -1.60
CA PHE A 26 -18.39 -5.84 -2.58
C PHE A 26 -19.06 -7.22 -2.67
N GLN A 27 -18.29 -8.31 -2.56
CA GLN A 27 -18.83 -9.67 -2.53
C GLN A 27 -19.82 -9.88 -1.38
N ASN A 28 -19.48 -9.36 -0.19
CA ASN A 28 -20.36 -9.42 0.97
C ASN A 28 -21.67 -8.64 0.73
N LYS A 29 -21.60 -7.51 0.01
CA LYS A 29 -22.76 -6.65 -0.26
C LYS A 29 -23.78 -7.28 -1.21
N ASP A 30 -23.37 -8.10 -2.19
CA ASP A 30 -24.36 -8.82 -3.04
C ASP A 30 -25.31 -9.68 -2.20
N ARG A 31 -24.78 -10.36 -1.18
CA ARG A 31 -25.59 -11.13 -0.24
C ARG A 31 -26.57 -10.23 0.53
N ASP A 32 -26.12 -9.06 0.97
CA ASP A 32 -26.93 -8.10 1.71
C ASP A 32 -28.06 -7.54 0.81
N TRP A 33 -27.77 -7.19 -0.45
CA TRP A 33 -28.77 -6.77 -1.43
C TRP A 33 -29.88 -7.81 -1.63
N SER A 34 -29.48 -9.07 -1.84
CA SER A 34 -30.42 -10.17 -1.99
C SER A 34 -31.27 -10.37 -0.72
N HIS A 35 -30.68 -10.21 0.46
CA HIS A 35 -31.37 -10.31 1.74
C HIS A 35 -32.41 -9.19 1.90
N TYR A 36 -32.03 -7.92 1.70
CA TYR A 36 -32.96 -6.79 1.82
C TYR A 36 -34.14 -6.91 0.85
N ARG A 37 -33.90 -7.39 -0.38
CA ARG A 37 -34.96 -7.51 -1.40
C ARG A 37 -35.98 -8.60 -1.10
N ASN A 38 -35.54 -9.71 -0.50
CA ASN A 38 -36.32 -10.96 -0.48
C ASN A 38 -36.70 -11.46 0.91
N LYS A 39 -36.02 -11.01 1.96
CA LYS A 39 -36.17 -11.56 3.32
C LYS A 39 -36.72 -10.55 4.33
N GLU A 40 -36.84 -9.29 3.92
CA GLU A 40 -37.22 -8.18 4.77
C GLU A 40 -38.55 -7.56 4.30
N ASP A 41 -38.81 -6.31 4.66
CA ASP A 41 -40.07 -5.61 4.41
C ASP A 41 -40.17 -4.90 3.05
N TRP A 42 -39.24 -5.17 2.13
CA TRP A 42 -39.16 -4.52 0.82
C TRP A 42 -40.43 -4.73 -0.04
N GLU A 43 -40.78 -5.97 -0.37
CA GLU A 43 -41.90 -6.28 -1.27
C GLU A 43 -43.22 -5.74 -0.75
N ARG A 44 -43.45 -5.92 0.56
CA ARG A 44 -44.66 -5.48 1.23
C ARG A 44 -44.85 -3.96 1.14
N ASN A 45 -43.77 -3.19 1.10
CA ASN A 45 -43.83 -1.73 1.04
C ASN A 45 -43.82 -1.21 -0.40
N VAL A 46 -42.97 -1.73 -1.27
CA VAL A 46 -42.84 -1.24 -2.66
C VAL A 46 -44.08 -1.57 -3.49
N TYR A 47 -44.74 -2.71 -3.28
CA TYR A 47 -45.96 -3.06 -4.03
C TYR A 47 -47.21 -2.27 -3.60
N LYS A 48 -47.11 -1.40 -2.59
CA LYS A 48 -48.16 -0.41 -2.28
C LYS A 48 -48.20 0.71 -3.32
N ILE A 49 -47.10 0.91 -4.05
CA ILE A 49 -47.00 1.91 -5.11
C ILE A 49 -47.48 1.28 -6.40
N GLU A 50 -48.39 1.97 -7.09
CA GLU A 50 -48.88 1.55 -8.39
C GLU A 50 -47.72 1.37 -9.38
N TYR A 51 -47.84 0.38 -10.25
CA TYR A 51 -46.83 0.13 -11.26
C TYR A 51 -46.66 1.35 -12.17
N GLY A 52 -45.44 1.87 -12.25
CA GLY A 52 -45.14 3.10 -12.98
C GLY A 52 -43.78 3.67 -12.61
N ARG A 53 -43.51 4.89 -13.07
CA ARG A 53 -42.20 5.53 -12.96
C ARG A 53 -41.67 5.59 -11.52
N LYS A 54 -42.51 5.95 -10.55
CA LYS A 54 -42.09 6.10 -9.15
C LYS A 54 -41.68 4.78 -8.51
N ARG A 55 -42.41 3.70 -8.79
CA ARG A 55 -42.03 2.36 -8.34
C ARG A 55 -40.72 1.91 -9.00
N ALA A 56 -40.55 2.17 -10.30
CA ALA A 56 -39.31 1.87 -11.01
C ALA A 56 -38.10 2.60 -10.40
N THR A 57 -38.25 3.88 -10.03
CA THR A 57 -37.21 4.65 -9.31
C THR A 57 -36.81 4.00 -7.98
N LEU A 58 -37.76 3.48 -7.20
CA LEU A 58 -37.43 2.73 -5.99
C LEU A 58 -36.78 1.38 -6.30
N GLU A 59 -37.25 0.65 -7.31
CA GLU A 59 -36.64 -0.63 -7.70
C GLU A 59 -35.22 -0.46 -8.27
N GLN A 60 -34.91 0.71 -8.84
CA GLN A 60 -33.59 1.04 -9.39
C GLN A 60 -32.49 1.03 -8.33
N ILE A 61 -32.76 1.45 -7.08
CA ILE A 61 -31.73 1.41 -6.03
C ILE A 61 -31.22 -0.01 -5.76
N TYR A 62 -32.12 -1.00 -5.84
CA TYR A 62 -31.77 -2.40 -5.70
C TYR A 62 -31.06 -2.90 -6.96
N SER A 63 -31.58 -2.57 -8.14
CA SER A 63 -31.02 -3.00 -9.42
C SER A 63 -29.58 -2.52 -9.58
N ASP A 64 -29.36 -1.20 -9.52
CA ASP A 64 -28.04 -0.58 -9.69
C ASP A 64 -27.12 -0.95 -8.53
N GLY A 65 -27.66 -1.02 -7.31
CA GLY A 65 -26.91 -1.37 -6.12
C GLY A 65 -26.31 -2.77 -6.20
N ARG A 66 -27.12 -3.74 -6.60
CA ARG A 66 -26.69 -5.13 -6.75
C ARG A 66 -25.81 -5.34 -7.97
N ASP A 67 -26.11 -4.69 -9.09
CA ASP A 67 -25.30 -4.80 -10.31
C ASP A 67 -23.88 -4.25 -10.07
N MET A 68 -23.78 -3.09 -9.40
CA MET A 68 -22.50 -2.55 -8.94
C MET A 68 -21.77 -3.53 -8.01
N ALA A 69 -22.45 -4.17 -7.06
CA ALA A 69 -21.84 -5.13 -6.14
C ALA A 69 -21.23 -6.34 -6.89
N LEU A 70 -22.00 -6.91 -7.81
CA LEU A 70 -21.59 -8.06 -8.62
C LEU A 70 -20.41 -7.70 -9.52
N PHE A 71 -20.54 -6.61 -10.28
CA PHE A 71 -19.49 -6.14 -11.18
C PHE A 71 -18.20 -5.85 -10.41
N MET A 72 -18.26 -5.05 -9.35
CA MET A 72 -17.07 -4.61 -8.63
C MET A 72 -16.40 -5.77 -7.91
N SER A 73 -17.17 -6.69 -7.32
CA SER A 73 -16.62 -7.91 -6.70
C SER A 73 -15.88 -8.75 -7.74
N ASP A 74 -16.54 -9.08 -8.84
CA ASP A 74 -15.97 -9.94 -9.89
C ASP A 74 -14.73 -9.30 -10.52
N ALA A 75 -14.84 -8.05 -10.95
CA ALA A 75 -13.75 -7.33 -11.61
C ALA A 75 -12.52 -7.21 -10.69
N LEU A 76 -12.71 -6.80 -9.43
CA LEU A 76 -11.60 -6.60 -8.50
C LEU A 76 -10.94 -7.91 -8.10
N LEU A 77 -11.71 -8.95 -7.76
CA LEU A 77 -11.14 -10.23 -7.32
C LEU A 77 -10.45 -10.98 -8.46
N SER A 78 -10.98 -10.86 -9.68
CA SER A 78 -10.42 -11.51 -10.87
C SER A 78 -9.05 -10.96 -11.28
N ILE A 79 -8.65 -9.76 -10.82
CA ILE A 79 -7.29 -9.22 -11.04
C ILE A 79 -6.21 -10.25 -10.71
N ASN A 80 -6.42 -11.05 -9.67
CA ASN A 80 -5.38 -11.93 -9.16
C ASN A 80 -5.30 -13.29 -9.86
N TYR A 81 -6.29 -13.68 -10.68
CA TYR A 81 -6.33 -15.01 -11.30
C TYR A 81 -6.72 -15.03 -12.78
N ASP A 82 -7.49 -14.04 -13.26
CA ASP A 82 -7.91 -13.98 -14.65
C ASP A 82 -6.87 -13.25 -15.51
N ILE A 83 -5.84 -14.00 -15.89
CA ILE A 83 -4.77 -13.51 -16.77
C ILE A 83 -5.28 -13.14 -18.17
N THR A 84 -6.45 -13.64 -18.58
CA THR A 84 -6.98 -13.39 -19.93
C THR A 84 -7.60 -12.01 -20.02
N THR A 85 -8.28 -11.58 -18.97
CA THR A 85 -8.83 -10.22 -18.84
C THR A 85 -7.78 -9.23 -18.34
N TYR A 86 -6.88 -9.67 -17.46
CA TYR A 86 -5.88 -8.82 -16.79
C TYR A 86 -4.44 -9.25 -17.10
N PRO A 87 -3.99 -9.28 -18.36
CA PRO A 87 -2.61 -9.67 -18.67
C PRO A 87 -1.55 -8.75 -18.06
N THR A 88 -1.85 -7.45 -17.90
CA THR A 88 -0.90 -6.40 -17.47
C THR A 88 -1.52 -5.41 -16.50
N LEU A 89 -0.71 -4.55 -15.85
CA LEU A 89 -1.24 -3.47 -15.02
C LEU A 89 -2.09 -2.46 -15.83
N SER A 90 -1.72 -2.16 -17.07
CA SER A 90 -2.55 -1.34 -17.97
C SER A 90 -3.93 -1.92 -18.19
N SER A 91 -4.04 -3.22 -18.50
CA SER A 91 -5.34 -3.87 -18.73
C SER A 91 -6.25 -3.85 -17.51
N ILE A 92 -5.67 -3.89 -16.29
CA ILE A 92 -6.42 -3.68 -15.04
C ILE A 92 -7.04 -2.30 -15.01
N ILE A 93 -6.27 -1.25 -15.30
CA ILE A 93 -6.76 0.13 -15.28
C ILE A 93 -7.84 0.35 -16.34
N GLU A 94 -7.57 -0.07 -17.57
CA GLU A 94 -8.50 0.04 -18.71
C GLU A 94 -9.85 -0.63 -18.44
N ARG A 95 -9.85 -1.78 -17.73
CA ARG A 95 -11.08 -2.52 -17.43
C ARG A 95 -12.11 -1.71 -16.63
N PHE A 96 -11.66 -0.75 -15.82
CA PHE A 96 -12.52 0.08 -14.99
C PHE A 96 -12.89 1.43 -15.63
N GLU A 97 -12.32 1.78 -16.78
CA GLU A 97 -12.67 3.02 -17.48
C GLU A 97 -14.14 3.03 -17.91
N GLY A 98 -14.86 4.11 -17.59
CA GLY A 98 -16.27 4.28 -17.94
C GLY A 98 -17.22 3.36 -17.17
N THR A 99 -16.76 2.75 -16.08
CA THR A 99 -17.57 1.87 -15.23
C THR A 99 -18.16 2.64 -14.03
N TRP A 100 -18.70 1.91 -13.06
CA TRP A 100 -19.27 2.45 -11.83
C TRP A 100 -18.36 3.41 -11.05
N ILE A 101 -17.03 3.30 -11.21
CA ILE A 101 -16.08 4.18 -10.54
C ILE A 101 -16.05 5.62 -11.11
N ASP A 102 -16.57 5.80 -12.33
CA ASP A 102 -16.63 7.08 -13.04
C ASP A 102 -18.03 7.71 -13.03
N SER A 103 -19.06 6.95 -12.67
CA SER A 103 -20.45 7.40 -12.69
C SER A 103 -20.83 8.29 -11.51
N ASP A 104 -21.62 9.35 -11.77
CA ASP A 104 -22.31 10.09 -10.71
C ASP A 104 -23.61 9.38 -10.32
N LEU A 105 -23.55 8.64 -9.22
CA LEU A 105 -24.67 7.82 -8.75
C LEU A 105 -25.50 8.48 -7.64
N ASN A 106 -25.24 9.75 -7.30
CA ASN A 106 -25.98 10.41 -6.21
C ASN A 106 -27.48 10.52 -6.52
N HIS A 107 -27.81 10.77 -7.80
CA HIS A 107 -29.19 10.88 -8.27
C HIS A 107 -30.03 9.64 -7.96
N VAL A 108 -29.45 8.43 -8.02
CA VAL A 108 -30.17 7.17 -7.70
C VAL A 108 -30.69 7.18 -6.27
N VAL A 109 -29.87 7.64 -5.32
CA VAL A 109 -30.25 7.71 -3.91
C VAL A 109 -31.23 8.85 -3.67
N ASP A 110 -30.99 10.01 -4.27
CA ASP A 110 -31.79 11.22 -4.05
C ASP A 110 -33.21 11.05 -4.60
N GLU A 111 -33.35 10.55 -5.84
CA GLU A 111 -34.64 10.29 -6.45
C GLU A 111 -35.42 9.20 -5.71
N ALA A 112 -34.76 8.11 -5.32
CA ALA A 112 -35.40 7.03 -4.57
C ALA A 112 -35.85 7.49 -3.17
N THR A 113 -35.07 8.34 -2.50
CA THR A 113 -35.43 8.92 -1.20
C THR A 113 -36.62 9.86 -1.32
N GLN A 114 -36.67 10.67 -2.38
CA GLN A 114 -37.81 11.55 -2.63
C GLN A 114 -39.11 10.76 -2.81
N VAL A 115 -39.08 9.65 -3.56
CA VAL A 115 -40.25 8.78 -3.71
C VAL A 115 -40.62 8.11 -2.38
N TYR A 116 -39.63 7.64 -1.62
CA TYR A 116 -39.86 7.03 -0.30
C TYR A 116 -40.62 7.99 0.65
N ASP A 117 -40.18 9.24 0.72
CA ASP A 117 -40.78 10.28 1.56
C ASP A 117 -42.17 10.67 1.06
N GLU A 118 -42.37 10.80 -0.25
CA GLU A 118 -43.67 11.15 -0.86
C GLU A 118 -44.77 10.15 -0.48
N PHE A 119 -44.45 8.85 -0.49
CA PHE A 119 -45.40 7.80 -0.16
C PHE A 119 -45.46 7.49 1.35
N GLY A 120 -44.67 8.17 2.18
CA GLY A 120 -44.61 7.93 3.63
C GLY A 120 -44.28 6.47 3.95
N LEU A 121 -43.40 5.85 3.16
CA LEU A 121 -43.06 4.44 3.35
C LEU A 121 -42.33 4.25 4.68
N ASN A 122 -42.70 3.19 5.40
CA ASN A 122 -41.91 2.70 6.53
C ASN A 122 -41.30 1.36 6.12
N CYS A 123 -40.18 1.44 5.41
CA CYS A 123 -39.45 0.28 4.88
C CYS A 123 -38.02 0.29 5.42
N TRP A 124 -37.70 -0.64 6.32
CA TRP A 124 -36.36 -0.81 6.89
C TRP A 124 -35.37 -1.24 5.82
N ALA A 125 -35.77 -2.19 4.96
CA ALA A 125 -34.95 -2.68 3.86
C ALA A 125 -34.47 -1.53 2.95
N PHE A 126 -35.35 -0.56 2.66
CA PHE A 126 -34.97 0.61 1.86
C PHE A 126 -33.86 1.44 2.51
N GLN A 127 -33.96 1.70 3.82
CA GLN A 127 -32.93 2.47 4.54
C GLN A 127 -31.57 1.74 4.53
N GLN A 128 -31.58 0.41 4.67
CA GLN A 128 -30.37 -0.40 4.55
C GLN A 128 -29.81 -0.36 3.13
N MET A 129 -30.66 -0.45 2.11
CA MET A 129 -30.24 -0.33 0.71
C MET A 129 -29.58 1.03 0.43
N VAL A 130 -30.16 2.13 0.91
CA VAL A 130 -29.56 3.48 0.81
C VAL A 130 -28.19 3.54 1.50
N SER A 131 -28.08 3.00 2.71
CA SER A 131 -26.81 2.97 3.45
C SER A 131 -25.75 2.17 2.70
N THR A 132 -26.10 0.96 2.26
CA THR A 132 -25.22 0.07 1.51
C THR A 132 -24.77 0.70 0.20
N PHE A 133 -25.69 1.33 -0.55
CA PHE A 133 -25.36 2.03 -1.80
C PHE A 133 -24.37 3.17 -1.57
N ARG A 134 -24.57 3.98 -0.53
CA ARG A 134 -23.61 5.05 -0.17
C ARG A 134 -22.23 4.52 0.19
N ASP A 135 -22.16 3.38 0.86
CA ASP A 135 -20.88 2.75 1.15
C ASP A 135 -20.20 2.21 -0.11
N GLN A 136 -20.97 1.65 -1.05
CA GLN A 136 -20.46 1.27 -2.38
C GLN A 136 -19.89 2.47 -3.14
N GLN A 137 -20.57 3.62 -3.11
CA GLN A 137 -20.06 4.86 -3.73
C GLN A 137 -18.73 5.30 -3.12
N LYS A 138 -18.56 5.19 -1.79
CA LYS A 138 -17.28 5.49 -1.12
C LYS A 138 -16.19 4.51 -1.56
N LEU A 139 -16.49 3.20 -1.58
CA LEU A 139 -15.54 2.18 -2.02
C LEU A 139 -15.12 2.38 -3.48
N ALA A 140 -16.05 2.71 -4.38
CA ALA A 140 -15.74 3.00 -5.78
C ALA A 140 -14.80 4.21 -5.94
N LYS A 141 -14.98 5.28 -5.14
CA LYS A 141 -14.04 6.41 -5.10
C LYS A 141 -12.65 5.98 -4.65
N ILE A 142 -12.55 5.07 -3.67
CA ILE A 142 -11.26 4.52 -3.20
C ILE A 142 -10.63 3.65 -4.29
N VAL A 143 -11.41 2.85 -5.01
CA VAL A 143 -10.93 2.07 -6.16
C VAL A 143 -10.34 3.01 -7.21
N LYS A 144 -11.09 4.03 -7.64
CA LYS A 144 -10.61 5.04 -8.60
C LYS A 144 -9.31 5.69 -8.14
N SER A 145 -9.25 6.14 -6.89
CA SER A 145 -8.02 6.72 -6.34
C SER A 145 -6.86 5.72 -6.32
N THR A 146 -7.12 4.44 -6.09
CA THR A 146 -6.09 3.39 -6.06
C THR A 146 -5.59 3.07 -7.46
N LEU A 147 -6.48 3.06 -8.46
CA LEU A 147 -6.10 2.94 -9.87
C LEU A 147 -5.25 4.14 -10.33
N ASN A 148 -5.62 5.36 -9.93
CA ASN A 148 -4.80 6.55 -10.21
C ASN A 148 -3.41 6.45 -9.58
N LEU A 149 -3.28 5.89 -8.37
CA LEU A 149 -1.97 5.62 -7.76
C LEU A 149 -1.18 4.57 -8.54
N LEU A 150 -1.85 3.52 -9.05
CA LEU A 150 -1.22 2.51 -9.89
C LEU A 150 -0.66 3.10 -11.18
N MET A 151 -1.35 4.07 -11.79
CA MET A 151 -0.87 4.80 -12.97
C MET A 151 0.44 5.57 -12.70
N GLU A 152 0.72 5.92 -11.44
CA GLU A 152 1.96 6.60 -11.07
C GLU A 152 3.13 5.65 -10.81
N THR A 153 2.88 4.35 -10.79
CA THR A 153 3.93 3.36 -10.50
C THR A 153 4.87 3.16 -11.68
N ASP A 154 6.11 2.78 -11.35
CA ASP A 154 7.13 2.44 -12.34
C ASP A 154 6.69 1.29 -13.25
N LEU A 155 5.96 0.31 -12.72
CA LEU A 155 5.42 -0.81 -13.51
C LEU A 155 4.49 -0.32 -14.61
N TYR A 156 3.51 0.51 -14.26
CA TYR A 156 2.58 1.08 -15.24
C TYR A 156 3.32 1.96 -16.25
N LYS A 157 4.23 2.83 -15.77
CA LYS A 157 5.02 3.69 -16.64
C LYS A 157 5.84 2.87 -17.65
N LEU A 158 6.46 1.79 -17.20
CA LEU A 158 7.22 0.88 -18.05
C LEU A 158 6.34 0.20 -19.11
N GLU A 159 5.18 -0.34 -18.72
CA GLU A 159 4.23 -0.97 -19.65
C GLU A 159 3.74 -0.01 -20.75
N ASN A 160 3.65 1.29 -20.44
CA ASN A 160 3.18 2.33 -21.35
C ASN A 160 4.30 3.14 -22.02
N GLY A 161 5.56 2.70 -21.94
CA GLY A 161 6.70 3.39 -22.57
C GLY A 161 6.99 4.79 -22.00
N MET A 162 6.50 5.07 -20.79
CA MET A 162 6.73 6.33 -20.09
C MET A 162 8.07 6.31 -19.34
N PRO A 163 8.70 7.48 -19.13
CA PRO A 163 9.94 7.56 -18.36
C PRO A 163 9.71 7.10 -16.92
N VAL A 164 10.57 6.19 -16.46
CA VAL A 164 10.56 5.66 -15.10
C VAL A 164 11.62 6.40 -14.30
N ASN A 165 11.21 7.07 -13.21
CA ASN A 165 12.15 7.65 -12.25
C ASN A 165 12.63 6.52 -11.33
N LYS A 166 13.56 5.71 -11.82
CA LYS A 166 14.39 4.93 -10.91
C LYS A 166 15.17 5.93 -10.09
N GLU A 167 14.73 6.20 -8.85
CA GLU A 167 15.68 6.60 -7.83
C GLU A 167 16.72 5.48 -7.82
N LYS A 168 17.84 5.72 -8.49
CA LYS A 168 19.01 4.90 -8.31
C LYS A 168 19.29 5.02 -6.83
N SER A 169 19.00 3.97 -6.06
CA SER A 169 19.58 3.79 -4.75
C SER A 169 21.09 3.91 -4.97
N SER A 170 21.64 5.10 -4.76
CA SER A 170 23.07 5.31 -4.88
C SER A 170 23.66 4.60 -3.68
N VAL A 171 24.18 3.40 -3.90
CA VAL A 171 25.05 2.77 -2.92
C VAL A 171 26.35 3.56 -2.97
N THR A 172 26.48 4.56 -2.10
CA THR A 172 27.73 5.28 -1.90
C THR A 172 28.65 4.38 -1.07
N ILE A 173 29.55 3.64 -1.74
CA ILE A 173 30.59 2.87 -1.07
C ILE A 173 31.79 3.79 -0.86
N ASN A 174 31.94 4.30 0.37
CA ASN A 174 33.12 5.06 0.78
C ASN A 174 34.21 4.09 1.25
N ASN A 175 35.48 4.50 1.12
CA ASN A 175 36.65 3.79 1.66
C ASN A 175 37.09 2.47 0.98
N VAL A 176 36.99 2.40 -0.35
CA VAL A 176 37.56 1.27 -1.12
C VAL A 176 38.88 1.71 -1.74
N SER A 177 40.01 1.31 -1.15
CA SER A 177 41.34 1.41 -1.78
C SER A 177 41.78 0.03 -2.27
N GLY A 178 41.94 -0.13 -3.59
CA GLY A 178 42.51 -1.34 -4.18
C GLY A 178 41.53 -2.46 -4.57
N SER A 179 40.21 -2.28 -4.44
CA SER A 179 39.24 -3.25 -4.96
C SER A 179 38.68 -2.85 -6.33
N ASN A 180 38.53 -3.83 -7.21
CA ASN A 180 37.76 -3.68 -8.44
C ASN A 180 36.27 -3.72 -8.08
N ILE A 181 35.58 -2.59 -8.17
CA ILE A 181 34.11 -2.53 -8.05
C ILE A 181 33.53 -2.97 -9.40
N SER A 182 32.94 -4.17 -9.46
CA SER A 182 32.18 -4.58 -10.64
C SER A 182 30.75 -4.04 -10.53
N VAL A 183 30.39 -3.12 -11.41
CA VAL A 183 29.03 -2.58 -11.50
C VAL A 183 28.25 -3.47 -12.47
N GLY A 184 27.21 -4.15 -11.96
CA GLY A 184 26.28 -4.96 -12.78
C GLY A 184 26.52 -6.47 -12.79
N SER A 185 27.11 -7.04 -11.72
CA SER A 185 27.33 -8.48 -11.60
C SER A 185 26.39 -9.10 -10.56
N GLU A 186 25.70 -10.19 -10.90
CA GLU A 186 24.95 -11.01 -9.95
C GLU A 186 25.91 -11.96 -9.20
N ASN A 187 25.72 -12.15 -7.89
CA ASN A 187 26.54 -12.99 -6.99
C ASN A 187 27.99 -12.53 -6.72
N VAL A 188 28.21 -11.25 -6.42
CA VAL A 188 29.52 -10.78 -5.92
C VAL A 188 29.64 -11.06 -4.43
N ASN A 189 30.60 -11.90 -4.05
CA ASN A 189 31.02 -12.08 -2.67
C ASN A 189 32.25 -11.17 -2.43
N GLN A 190 32.05 -10.03 -1.79
CA GLN A 190 33.14 -9.11 -1.43
C GLN A 190 33.62 -9.42 0.00
N ASN A 191 34.87 -9.88 0.12
CA ASN A 191 35.53 -10.06 1.40
C ASN A 191 36.16 -8.71 1.80
N ILE A 192 35.66 -8.08 2.87
CA ILE A 192 36.13 -6.76 3.31
C ILE A 192 37.39 -6.94 4.18
N GLU A 193 38.56 -6.94 3.54
CA GLU A 193 39.86 -6.83 4.21
C GLU A 193 40.19 -5.34 4.44
N GLY A 194 39.56 -4.69 5.42
CA GLY A 194 39.78 -3.26 5.70
C GLY A 194 39.19 -2.73 7.01
N THR A 195 38.84 -3.64 7.92
CA THR A 195 37.98 -3.40 9.08
C THR A 195 38.64 -2.70 10.26
N ASP A 196 39.96 -2.46 10.22
CA ASP A 196 40.64 -1.61 11.21
C ASP A 196 40.65 -0.12 10.81
N ALA A 197 40.52 0.18 9.51
CA ALA A 197 40.49 1.56 9.01
C ALA A 197 39.25 2.32 9.53
N ILE A 198 38.12 1.64 9.68
CA ILE A 198 36.89 2.25 10.19
C ILE A 198 37.03 2.82 11.60
N PHE A 199 37.78 2.15 12.48
CA PHE A 199 38.01 2.61 13.85
C PHE A 199 38.98 3.79 13.86
N ALA A 200 40.01 3.78 13.00
CA ALA A 200 40.94 4.89 12.85
C ALA A 200 40.25 6.15 12.30
N ASP A 201 39.39 6.01 11.29
CA ASP A 201 38.64 7.12 10.71
C ASP A 201 37.60 7.69 11.68
N LEU A 202 36.98 6.83 12.49
CA LEU A 202 36.07 7.25 13.55
C LEU A 202 36.80 8.05 14.64
N ILE A 203 38.00 7.62 15.05
CA ILE A 203 38.84 8.38 15.99
C ILE A 203 39.20 9.74 15.41
N ALA A 204 39.61 9.80 14.13
CA ALA A 204 39.94 11.05 13.46
C ALA A 204 38.73 12.01 13.39
N ALA A 205 37.54 11.50 13.07
CA ALA A 205 36.31 12.30 13.05
C ALA A 205 35.95 12.87 14.43
N ILE A 206 36.19 12.12 15.51
CA ILE A 206 36.01 12.60 16.89
C ILE A 206 37.04 13.69 17.23
N ASP A 207 38.30 13.53 16.80
CA ASP A 207 39.35 14.51 17.04
C ASP A 207 39.09 15.85 16.33
N GLU A 208 38.51 15.83 15.12
CA GLU A 208 38.18 17.03 14.35
C GLU A 208 36.88 17.73 14.80
N ALA A 209 35.94 17.01 15.41
CA ALA A 209 34.66 17.55 15.83
C ALA A 209 34.77 18.50 17.03
N ASP A 210 33.81 19.42 17.22
CA ASP A 210 33.75 20.26 18.43
C ASP A 210 32.97 19.55 19.53
N ILE A 211 33.65 18.64 20.24
CA ILE A 211 33.09 17.79 21.30
C ILE A 211 33.91 18.01 22.57
N GLU A 212 33.25 18.21 23.72
CA GLU A 212 33.93 18.40 25.01
C GLU A 212 34.51 17.08 25.56
N GLU A 213 33.86 15.94 25.29
CA GLU A 213 34.16 14.61 25.86
C GLU A 213 34.93 13.69 24.91
N LYS A 214 35.82 14.24 24.06
CA LYS A 214 36.54 13.48 23.00
C LYS A 214 37.28 12.25 23.52
N GLU A 215 38.02 12.40 24.62
CA GLU A 215 38.86 11.30 25.15
C GLU A 215 38.01 10.13 25.65
N ALA A 216 36.91 10.41 26.35
CA ALA A 216 35.99 9.37 26.82
C ALA A 216 35.31 8.65 25.66
N LEU A 217 34.94 9.38 24.61
CA LEU A 217 34.36 8.78 23.41
C LEU A 217 35.37 7.92 22.65
N LYS A 218 36.61 8.38 22.49
CA LYS A 218 37.69 7.60 21.86
C LYS A 218 38.01 6.32 22.63
N GLU A 219 37.97 6.34 23.95
CA GLU A 219 38.17 5.15 24.78
C GLU A 219 37.14 4.05 24.44
N THR A 220 35.87 4.43 24.27
CA THR A 220 34.83 3.47 23.86
C THR A 220 35.00 2.93 22.43
N VAL A 221 35.65 3.69 21.53
CA VAL A 221 36.01 3.22 20.19
C VAL A 221 37.16 2.21 20.25
N VAL A 222 38.18 2.47 21.07
CA VAL A 222 39.31 1.55 21.28
C VAL A 222 38.82 0.24 21.91
N GLU A 223 37.97 0.30 22.93
CA GLU A 223 37.37 -0.88 23.56
C GLU A 223 36.57 -1.72 22.55
N MET A 224 35.81 -1.06 21.68
CA MET A 224 35.06 -1.73 20.61
C MET A 224 36.00 -2.37 19.58
N GLN A 225 37.12 -1.71 19.25
CA GLN A 225 38.14 -2.28 18.36
C GLN A 225 38.81 -3.51 18.97
N GLU A 226 39.14 -3.49 20.27
CA GLU A 226 39.75 -4.62 20.98
C GLU A 226 38.79 -5.80 21.15
N ALA A 227 37.50 -5.53 21.36
CA ALA A 227 36.47 -6.55 21.51
C ALA A 227 36.07 -7.22 20.19
N ARG A 228 36.64 -6.77 19.06
CA ARG A 228 36.29 -7.22 17.71
C ARG A 228 36.51 -8.73 17.51
N GLY A 229 35.52 -9.38 16.89
CA GLY A 229 35.56 -10.83 16.65
C GLY A 229 35.40 -11.68 17.91
N SER A 230 35.15 -11.05 19.06
CA SER A 230 34.80 -11.72 20.32
C SER A 230 33.32 -11.54 20.63
N SER A 231 32.79 -12.36 21.55
CA SER A 231 31.44 -12.21 22.08
C SER A 231 31.20 -10.88 22.81
N GLY A 232 32.27 -10.15 23.18
CA GLY A 232 32.19 -8.86 23.85
C GLY A 232 31.89 -7.67 22.93
N PHE A 233 31.97 -7.85 21.61
CA PHE A 233 31.81 -6.74 20.66
C PHE A 233 30.42 -6.07 20.75
N SER A 234 29.36 -6.87 20.92
CA SER A 234 27.98 -6.35 21.02
C SER A 234 27.79 -5.39 22.20
N ASP A 235 28.46 -5.67 23.33
CA ASP A 235 28.33 -4.83 24.52
C ASP A 235 29.20 -3.57 24.42
N ALA A 236 30.41 -3.69 23.84
CA ALA A 236 31.24 -2.54 23.53
C ALA A 236 30.56 -1.60 22.51
N TYR A 237 29.89 -2.14 21.49
CA TYR A 237 29.10 -1.37 20.53
C TYR A 237 27.94 -0.60 21.20
N LYS A 238 27.16 -1.26 22.06
CA LYS A 238 26.07 -0.58 22.80
C LYS A 238 26.61 0.53 23.70
N LYS A 239 27.74 0.30 24.37
CA LYS A 239 28.41 1.30 25.22
C LYS A 239 28.85 2.51 24.41
N PHE A 240 29.47 2.28 23.25
CA PHE A 240 29.84 3.34 22.30
C PHE A 240 28.62 4.14 21.83
N VAL A 241 27.54 3.47 21.38
CA VAL A 241 26.32 4.16 20.92
C VAL A 241 25.69 5.00 22.04
N ALA A 242 25.69 4.50 23.27
CA ALA A 242 25.19 5.24 24.42
C ALA A 242 26.04 6.49 24.72
N ALA A 243 27.37 6.37 24.69
CA ALA A 243 28.29 7.49 24.85
C ALA A 243 28.19 8.50 23.69
N SER A 244 27.83 8.03 22.50
CA SER A 244 27.72 8.83 21.27
C SER A 244 26.39 9.56 21.10
N ALA A 245 25.41 9.36 22.00
CA ALA A 245 24.02 9.76 21.77
C ALA A 245 23.84 11.26 21.47
N ASN A 246 24.65 12.12 22.09
CA ASN A 246 24.63 13.57 21.88
C ASN A 246 25.45 14.03 20.66
N HIS A 247 26.18 13.11 20.01
CA HIS A 247 27.14 13.38 18.93
C HIS A 247 26.80 12.64 17.64
N MET A 248 25.55 12.20 17.49
CA MET A 248 25.10 11.39 16.35
C MET A 248 25.27 12.05 14.97
N ALA A 249 25.41 13.39 14.91
CA ALA A 249 25.73 14.07 13.65
C ALA A 249 27.14 13.73 13.13
N VAL A 250 28.10 13.51 14.05
CA VAL A 250 29.49 13.11 13.73
C VAL A 250 29.59 11.59 13.58
N ILE A 251 28.88 10.86 14.44
CA ILE A 251 29.01 9.40 14.56
C ILE A 251 28.09 8.63 13.59
N GLY A 252 26.94 9.21 13.24
CA GLY A 252 25.91 8.60 12.39
C GLY A 252 26.41 7.96 11.11
N PRO A 253 27.33 8.59 10.33
CA PRO A 253 27.89 8.00 9.13
C PRO A 253 28.62 6.66 9.33
N PHE A 254 29.14 6.38 10.54
CA PHE A 254 29.90 5.18 10.85
C PHE A 254 29.02 4.03 11.40
N ILE A 255 27.82 4.33 11.89
CA ILE A 255 26.92 3.37 12.52
C ILE A 255 26.59 2.15 11.64
N PRO A 256 26.24 2.29 10.34
CA PRO A 256 25.90 1.14 9.52
C PRO A 256 27.06 0.15 9.40
N ALA A 257 28.27 0.66 9.17
CA ALA A 257 29.44 -0.18 8.98
C ALA A 257 29.92 -0.82 10.30
N LEU A 258 29.78 -0.13 11.45
CA LEU A 258 30.02 -0.72 12.77
C LEU A 258 28.98 -1.79 13.13
N SER A 259 27.71 -1.58 12.78
CA SER A 259 26.64 -2.56 13.02
C SER A 259 26.80 -3.83 12.18
N GLY A 260 27.45 -3.73 11.01
CA GLY A 260 27.79 -4.89 10.18
C GLY A 260 28.90 -5.78 10.75
N LEU A 261 29.51 -5.39 11.87
CA LEU A 261 30.51 -6.17 12.61
C LEU A 261 29.92 -6.95 13.79
N LEU A 262 28.61 -6.79 14.07
CA LEU A 262 27.87 -7.54 15.09
C LEU A 262 27.68 -9.01 14.72
#